data_AF-A0A453IUU4-F1
#
_entry.id   AF-A0A453IUU4-F1
#
_cell.length_a   1.000
_cell.length_b   1.000
_cell.length_c   1.000
_cell.angle_alpha   90.00
_cell.angle_beta   90.00
_cell.angle_gamma   90.00
#
_symmetry.space_group_name_H-M   'P 1'
#
loop_
_entity.id
_entity.type
_entity.pdbx_description
1 polymer ?
#
loop_
_entity_poly.entity_id
_entity_poly.type
_entity_poly.pdbx_seq_one_letter_code
_entity_poly.pdbx_strand_id
1 'polypeptide(L)' 'KCIGKQRCAVAISPDNFGGDPCPNVMKRVAVEAVCSPGT' A
#
# COMPACT_ATOMS: atom_id res chain seq x y z
N LYS A 1 3.06 3.92 2.78
CA LYS A 1 3.58 4.63 3.98
C LYS A 1 3.64 3.65 5.17
N CYS A 2 4.71 2.85 5.31
CA CYS A 2 4.78 1.77 6.31
C CYS A 2 6.15 1.57 6.96
N ILE A 3 7.22 2.05 6.35
CA ILE A 3 8.59 1.87 6.86
C ILE A 3 8.77 2.61 8.20
N GLY A 4 9.49 1.97 9.13
CA GLY A 4 9.76 2.52 10.47
C GLY A 4 8.58 2.43 11.44
N LYS A 5 7.51 1.70 11.09
CA LYS A 5 6.35 1.49 11.95
C LYS A 5 6.15 -0.01 12.20
N GLN A 6 5.84 -0.38 13.44
CA GLN A 6 5.47 -1.76 13.79
C GLN A 6 4.17 -2.21 13.12
N ARG A 7 3.25 -1.26 12.86
CA ARG A 7 1.98 -1.49 12.15
C ARG A 7 1.66 -0.29 11.27
N CYS A 8 1.05 -0.55 10.12
CA CYS A 8 0.53 0.48 9.24
C CYS A 8 -0.79 0.02 8.60
N ALA A 9 -1.59 0.98 8.16
CA ALA A 9 -2.74 0.75 7.29
C ALA A 9 -2.62 1.69 6.09
N VAL A 10 -2.95 1.19 4.90
CA VAL A 10 -2.99 2.00 3.68
C VAL A 10 -4.39 1.89 3.11
N ALA A 11 -5.08 3.03 3.01
CA ALA A 11 -6.40 3.08 2.39
C ALA A 11 -6.28 2.81 0.88
N ILE A 12 -7.18 2.02 0.33
CA ILE A 12 -7.25 1.75 -1.11
C ILE A 12 -7.89 2.96 -1.80
N SER A 13 -7.06 3.84 -2.36
CA SER A 13 -7.51 5.02 -3.11
C SER A 13 -6.56 5.36 -4.26
N PRO A 14 -7.05 5.87 -5.41
CA PRO A 14 -6.19 6.24 -6.55
C PRO A 14 -5.03 7.16 -6.16
N ASP A 15 -5.26 8.15 -5.29
CA ASP A 15 -4.24 9.09 -4.84
C ASP A 15 -3.05 8.40 -4.12
N ASN A 16 -3.31 7.28 -3.43
CA ASN A 16 -2.25 6.51 -2.76
C ASN A 16 -1.47 5.60 -3.73
N PHE A 17 -2.00 5.31 -4.92
CA PHE A 17 -1.44 4.38 -5.91
C PHE A 17 -1.06 5.04 -7.24
N GLY A 18 -0.98 6.38 -7.29
CA GLY A 18 -0.54 7.12 -8.47
C GLY A 18 -1.61 7.35 -9.54
N GLY A 19 -2.90 7.30 -9.15
CA GLY A 19 -4.04 7.54 -10.02
C GLY A 19 -4.72 6.26 -10.48
N ASP A 20 -5.46 6.34 -11.59
CA ASP A 20 -6.12 5.20 -12.22
C ASP A 20 -5.18 4.58 -13.29
N PRO A 21 -4.53 3.43 -13.02
CA PRO A 21 -3.66 2.78 -14.00
C PRO A 21 -4.39 2.13 -15.19
N CYS A 22 -5.71 1.90 -15.10
CA CYS A 22 -6.52 1.29 -16.16
C CYS A 22 -8.03 1.58 -15.94
N PRO A 23 -8.60 2.57 -16.66
CA PRO A 23 -10.00 2.95 -16.52
C PRO A 23 -10.96 1.78 -16.81
N ASN A 24 -12.11 1.77 -16.13
CA ASN A 24 -13.20 0.79 -16.30
C ASN A 24 -12.85 -0.66 -15.93
N VAL A 25 -11.71 -0.91 -15.30
CA VAL A 25 -11.33 -2.23 -14.78
C VAL A 25 -11.34 -2.22 -13.26
N MET A 26 -11.97 -3.24 -12.66
CA MET A 26 -11.90 -3.47 -11.21
C MET A 26 -10.48 -3.86 -10.81
N LYS A 27 -9.88 -3.04 -9.94
CA LYS A 27 -8.48 -3.18 -9.54
C LYS A 27 -8.36 -3.98 -8.25
N ARG A 28 -7.23 -4.65 -8.09
CA ARG A 28 -6.85 -5.37 -6.87
C ARG A 28 -5.47 -4.91 -6.45
N VAL A 29 -5.24 -4.82 -5.15
CA VAL A 29 -3.96 -4.44 -4.57
C VAL A 29 -3.39 -5.67 -3.87
N ALA A 30 -2.13 -5.99 -4.14
CA ALA A 30 -1.34 -6.94 -3.38
C ALA A 30 -0.25 -6.16 -2.62
N VAL A 31 0.01 -6.56 -1.38
CA VAL A 31 1.02 -5.91 -0.53
C VAL A 31 1.96 -6.96 0.04
N GLU A 32 3.24 -6.62 0.07
CA GLU A 32 4.29 -7.40 0.72
C GLU A 32 5.10 -6.46 1.61
N ALA A 33 5.53 -6.94 2.78
CA ALA A 33 6.28 -6.17 3.74
C ALA A 33 7.35 -7.03 4.43
N VAL A 34 8.48 -6.42 4.73
CA VAL A 34 9.58 -7.04 5.49
C VAL A 34 9.76 -6.25 6.79
N CYS A 35 9.79 -6.97 7.92
CA CYS A 35 10.04 -6.38 9.23
C CYS A 35 11.52 -6.40 9.58
N SER A 36 11.99 -5.37 10.28
CA SER A 36 13.30 -5.36 10.92
C SER A 36 13.18 -5.66 12.42
N PRO A 37 14.23 -6.18 13.08
CA PRO A 37 14.27 -6.31 14.53
C PRO A 37 13.98 -4.97 15.21
N GLY A 38 13.25 -5.00 16.33
CA GLY A 38 13.11 -3.84 17.20
C GLY A 38 14.41 -3.63 17.99
N THR A 39 14.90 -2.39 18.00
CA THR A 39 15.99 -1.96 18.91
C THR A 39 15.49 -1.87 20.35
#